data_AF-A0A485BN66-F1
#
_entry.id   AF-A0A485BN66-F1
#
_cell.length_a   1.000
_cell.length_b   1.000
_cell.length_c   1.000
_cell.angle_alpha   90.00
_cell.angle_beta   90.00
_cell.angle_gamma   90.00
#
_symmetry.space_group_name_H-M   'P 1'
#
loop_
_entity.id
_entity.type
_entity.pdbx_description
1 polymer ?
#
loop_
_entity_poly.entity_id
_entity_poly.type
_entity_poly.pdbx_seq_one_letter_code
_entity_poly.pdbx_strand_id
1 'polypeptide(L)'
;MIAGGVESMSRAPFVMGKAENAYSRSMQIEDTTIGWRFINARMKALYGVDSMPETAENVAADFAISRADQDAFRPAQPAAKPPRRRRPGALPMS
;
A
#
# COMPACT_ATOMS: atom_id res chain seq x y z
N MET A 1 -17.31 -24.92 -7.52
CA MET A 1 -16.21 -24.04 -7.97
C MET A 1 -15.81 -23.16 -6.78
N ILE A 2 -14.50 -22.91 -6.57
CA ILE A 2 -13.99 -22.06 -5.48
C ILE A 2 -13.15 -20.94 -6.09
N ALA A 3 -13.31 -19.71 -5.59
CA ALA A 3 -12.54 -18.52 -5.95
C ALA A 3 -12.01 -17.80 -4.70
N GLY A 4 -10.83 -17.18 -4.78
CA GLY A 4 -10.19 -16.44 -3.68
C GLY A 4 -8.95 -15.64 -4.14
N GLY A 5 -8.35 -14.88 -3.21
CA GLY A 5 -7.13 -14.07 -3.41
C GLY A 5 -6.33 -13.91 -2.12
N VAL A 6 -5.05 -13.55 -2.23
CA VAL A 6 -4.13 -13.42 -1.09
C VAL A 6 -3.22 -12.21 -1.26
N GLU A 7 -2.91 -11.54 -0.15
CA GLU A 7 -1.94 -10.45 -0.07
C GLU A 7 -1.19 -10.53 1.27
N SER A 8 0.10 -10.23 1.26
CA SER A 8 0.91 -10.16 2.49
C SER A 8 1.81 -8.93 2.47
N MET A 9 1.20 -7.77 2.73
CA MET A 9 1.92 -6.48 2.74
C MET A 9 3.07 -6.45 3.75
N SER A 10 2.88 -7.03 4.95
CA SER A 10 3.94 -7.09 5.98
C SER A 10 5.17 -7.90 5.54
N ARG A 11 5.07 -8.65 4.43
CA ARG A 11 6.15 -9.47 3.86
C ARG A 11 6.50 -9.04 2.43
N ALA A 12 6.05 -7.86 1.99
CA ALA A 12 6.40 -7.34 0.69
C ALA A 12 7.93 -7.08 0.62
N PRO A 13 8.62 -7.58 -0.42
CA PRO A 13 10.07 -7.41 -0.53
C PRO A 13 10.45 -6.01 -1.02
N PHE A 14 11.71 -5.65 -0.88
CA PHE A 14 12.30 -4.58 -1.68
C PHE A 14 12.68 -5.09 -3.07
N VAL A 15 12.71 -4.19 -4.05
CA VAL A 15 13.11 -4.47 -5.43
C VAL A 15 14.21 -3.51 -5.88
N MET A 16 15.08 -3.98 -6.78
CA MET A 16 16.19 -3.21 -7.34
C MET A 16 16.23 -3.45 -8.85
N GLY A 17 16.33 -2.36 -9.62
CA GLY A 17 16.53 -2.42 -11.06
C GLY A 17 17.90 -3.00 -11.43
N LYS A 18 18.00 -3.69 -12.57
CA LYS A 18 19.32 -4.11 -13.07
C LYS A 18 20.15 -2.90 -13.48
N ALA A 19 21.47 -3.02 -13.40
CA ALA A 19 22.37 -2.03 -13.95
C ALA A 19 22.20 -1.92 -15.47
N GLU A 20 22.04 -0.69 -15.97
CA GLU A 20 21.92 -0.42 -17.41
C GLU A 20 23.27 -0.51 -18.12
N ASN A 21 24.36 -0.23 -17.40
CA ASN A 21 25.73 -0.20 -17.93
C ASN A 21 26.72 -0.79 -16.90
N ALA A 22 27.89 -1.23 -17.38
CA ALA A 22 28.97 -1.72 -16.52
C ALA A 22 29.41 -0.66 -15.51
N TYR A 23 29.68 -1.09 -14.26
CA TYR A 23 30.10 -0.22 -13.15
C TYR A 23 29.13 0.93 -12.82
N SER A 24 27.84 0.77 -13.12
CA SER A 24 26.82 1.77 -12.80
C SER A 24 26.78 2.12 -11.31
N ARG A 25 26.62 3.41 -11.02
CA ARG A 25 26.53 3.98 -9.67
C ARG A 25 25.11 4.43 -9.30
N SER A 26 24.13 4.18 -10.16
CA SER A 26 22.75 4.65 -10.00
C SER A 26 21.80 3.59 -9.42
N MET A 27 22.32 2.66 -8.61
CA MET A 27 21.49 1.61 -8.00
C MET A 27 20.55 2.22 -6.97
N GLN A 28 19.26 1.88 -7.09
CA GLN A 28 18.19 2.32 -6.20
C GLN A 28 17.39 1.11 -5.72
N ILE A 29 16.92 1.16 -4.48
CA ILE A 29 16.09 0.14 -3.85
C ILE A 29 14.71 0.74 -3.62
N GLU A 30 13.66 0.05 -4.07
CA GLU A 30 12.27 0.52 -3.98
C GLU A 30 11.42 -0.45 -3.14
N ASP A 31 10.56 0.09 -2.28
CA ASP A 31 9.63 -0.67 -1.44
C ASP A 31 8.42 -1.13 -2.28
N THR A 32 7.95 -2.37 -2.06
CA THR A 32 6.74 -2.89 -2.71
C THR A 32 5.54 -3.01 -1.80
N THR A 33 5.67 -2.59 -0.53
CA THR A 33 4.59 -2.62 0.47
C THR A 33 3.34 -1.91 -0.05
N ILE A 34 3.47 -0.68 -0.55
CA ILE A 34 2.38 0.06 -1.20
C ILE A 34 2.93 1.25 -2.01
N GLY A 35 2.17 1.68 -3.02
CA GLY A 35 2.47 2.89 -3.79
C GLY A 35 3.26 2.66 -5.07
N TRP A 36 3.61 3.76 -5.73
CA TRP A 36 4.33 3.76 -7.00
C TRP A 36 5.81 3.41 -6.81
N ARG A 37 6.33 2.62 -7.75
CA ARG A 37 7.75 2.29 -7.91
C ARG A 37 8.04 2.10 -9.40
N PHE A 38 9.29 2.25 -9.82
CA PHE A 38 9.72 2.22 -11.23
C PHE A 38 8.82 3.09 -12.11
N ILE A 39 8.59 4.34 -11.69
CA ILE A 39 7.64 5.24 -12.33
C ILE A 39 8.05 5.51 -13.79
N ASN A 40 7.13 5.22 -14.70
CA ASN A 40 7.29 5.60 -16.10
C ASN A 40 7.01 7.10 -16.28
N ALA A 41 7.98 7.84 -16.84
CA ALA A 41 7.86 9.27 -17.07
C ALA A 41 6.64 9.66 -17.93
N ARG A 42 6.25 8.82 -18.90
CA ARG A 42 5.07 9.05 -19.74
C ARG A 42 3.77 8.88 -18.96
N MET A 43 3.71 7.94 -18.03
CA MET A 43 2.54 7.76 -17.15
C MET A 43 2.36 9.00 -16.27
N LYS A 44 3.44 9.48 -15.65
CA LYS A 44 3.41 10.69 -14.84
C LYS A 44 2.95 11.92 -15.63
N ALA A 45 3.43 12.08 -16.87
CA ALA A 45 3.07 13.23 -17.69
C ALA A 45 1.60 13.21 -18.17
N LEU A 46 1.04 12.03 -18.45
CA LEU A 46 -0.31 11.92 -19.01
C LEU A 46 -1.41 11.83 -17.94
N TYR A 47 -1.13 11.17 -16.81
CA TYR A 47 -2.15 10.80 -15.83
C TYR A 47 -1.79 11.13 -14.39
N GLY A 48 -0.57 11.65 -14.14
CA GLY A 48 -0.04 11.78 -12.79
C GLY A 48 0.43 10.44 -12.21
N VAL A 49 0.96 10.51 -10.99
CA VAL A 49 1.38 9.35 -10.17
C VAL A 49 1.03 9.63 -8.72
N ASP A 50 -0.12 10.26 -8.51
CA ASP A 50 -0.61 10.61 -7.20
C ASP A 50 -0.73 9.34 -6.36
N SER A 51 -0.31 9.46 -5.11
CA SER A 51 -0.49 8.40 -4.12
C SER A 51 -1.97 8.20 -3.82
N MET A 52 -2.30 7.04 -3.26
CA MET A 52 -3.69 6.74 -2.87
C MET A 52 -4.29 7.84 -1.95
N PRO A 53 -3.58 8.35 -0.92
CA PRO A 53 -4.09 9.46 -0.11
C PRO A 53 -4.29 10.76 -0.90
N GLU A 54 -3.36 11.13 -1.79
CA GLU A 54 -3.53 12.33 -2.64
C GLU A 54 -4.77 12.23 -3.52
N THR A 55 -5.01 11.07 -4.14
CA THR A 55 -6.24 10.86 -4.92
C THR A 55 -7.51 10.93 -4.06
N ALA A 56 -7.44 10.50 -2.79
CA ALA A 56 -8.56 10.62 -1.86
C ALA A 56 -8.85 12.10 -1.51
N GLU A 57 -7.82 12.92 -1.32
CA GLU A 57 -7.97 14.37 -1.14
C GLU A 57 -8.49 15.07 -2.40
N ASN A 58 -8.04 14.66 -3.59
CA ASN A 58 -8.57 15.15 -4.87
C ASN A 58 -10.07 14.88 -4.96
N VAL A 59 -10.51 13.65 -4.66
CA VAL A 59 -11.93 13.30 -4.61
C VAL A 59 -12.68 14.12 -3.54
N ALA A 60 -12.10 14.31 -2.37
CA ALA A 60 -12.73 15.13 -1.34
C ALA A 60 -12.91 16.58 -1.80
N ALA A 61 -11.92 17.17 -2.46
CA ALA A 61 -11.98 18.52 -3.00
C ALA A 61 -12.99 18.65 -4.13
N ASP A 62 -12.92 17.77 -5.14
CA ASP A 62 -13.78 17.81 -6.33
C ASP A 62 -15.27 17.65 -6.00
N PHE A 63 -15.58 16.91 -4.94
CA PHE A 63 -16.94 16.65 -4.48
C PHE A 63 -17.32 17.42 -3.20
N ALA A 64 -16.49 18.37 -2.76
CA ALA A 64 -16.70 19.20 -1.57
C ALA A 64 -17.03 18.40 -0.29
N ILE A 65 -16.35 17.26 -0.08
CA ILE A 65 -16.54 16.39 1.08
C ILE A 65 -15.75 16.96 2.27
N SER A 66 -16.47 17.50 3.25
CA SER A 66 -15.85 18.16 4.40
C SER A 66 -15.08 17.17 5.28
N ARG A 67 -14.02 17.65 5.93
CA ARG A 67 -13.25 16.84 6.89
C ARG A 67 -14.12 16.30 8.04
N ALA A 68 -15.09 17.10 8.49
CA ALA A 68 -16.01 16.69 9.54
C ALA A 68 -16.86 15.49 9.10
N ASP A 69 -17.31 15.47 7.85
CA ASP A 69 -18.08 14.35 7.30
C ASP A 69 -17.20 13.11 7.10
N GLN A 70 -15.96 13.28 6.65
CA GLN A 70 -14.99 12.17 6.55
C GLN A 70 -14.71 11.53 7.91
N ASP A 71 -14.49 12.35 8.95
CA ASP A 71 -14.24 11.87 10.31
C ASP A 71 -15.51 11.26 10.94
N ALA A 72 -16.69 11.80 10.65
CA ALA A 72 -17.97 11.23 11.08
C ALA A 72 -18.28 9.88 10.41
N PHE A 73 -17.86 9.69 9.15
CA PHE A 73 -18.01 8.43 8.43
C PHE A 73 -17.07 7.33 8.95
N ARG A 74 -15.94 7.70 9.55
CA ARG A 74 -14.99 6.74 10.11
C ARG A 74 -15.70 5.86 11.15
N PRO A 75 -15.79 4.53 10.96
CA PRO A 75 -16.32 3.66 12.00
C PRO A 75 -15.46 3.81 13.26
N ALA A 76 -16.08 3.86 14.43
CA ALA A 76 -15.39 3.92 15.72
C ALA A 76 -14.49 2.69 15.90
N GLN A 77 -13.28 2.77 15.37
CA GLN A 77 -12.27 1.75 15.51
C GLN A 77 -11.59 2.05 16.85
N PRO A 78 -11.75 1.21 17.89
CA PRO A 78 -10.98 1.40 19.11
C PRO A 78 -9.51 1.36 18.72
N ALA A 79 -8.74 2.34 19.18
CA ALA A 79 -7.28 2.40 18.99
C ALA A 79 -6.71 0.99 19.18
N ALA A 80 -6.11 0.45 18.10
CA ALA A 80 -5.51 -0.88 17.99
C ALA A 80 -5.96 -1.90 19.06
N LYS A 81 -7.04 -2.64 18.80
CA LYS A 81 -7.43 -3.78 19.63
C LYS A 81 -6.23 -4.76 19.67
N PRO A 82 -5.65 -5.08 20.84
CA PRO A 82 -4.53 -6.02 20.91
C PRO A 82 -4.97 -7.37 20.30
N PRO A 83 -4.07 -8.09 19.62
CA PRO A 83 -4.43 -9.30 18.90
C PRO A 83 -5.17 -10.24 19.86
N ARG A 84 -6.41 -10.61 19.49
CA ARG A 84 -7.17 -11.62 20.21
C ARG A 84 -6.31 -12.87 20.32
N ARG A 85 -5.89 -13.20 21.55
CA ARG A 85 -5.16 -14.43 21.89
C ARG A 85 -5.90 -15.61 21.24
N ARG A 86 -5.29 -16.20 20.20
CA ARG A 86 -5.77 -17.45 19.60
C ARG A 86 -5.88 -18.49 20.71
N ARG A 87 -7.03 -19.17 20.81
CA ARG A 87 -7.25 -20.25 21.79
C ARG A 87 -6.14 -21.31 21.60
N PRO A 88 -5.52 -21.81 22.68
CA PRO A 88 -4.48 -22.83 22.59
C PRO A 88 -5.16 -24.16 22.21
N GLY A 89 -4.84 -24.67 21.02
CA GLY A 89 -5.42 -25.91 20.50
C GLY A 89 -4.85 -26.37 19.14
N ALA A 90 -3.96 -25.60 18.53
CA ALA A 90 -3.18 -26.08 17.39
C ALA A 90 -1.92 -26.78 17.92
N LEU A 91 -1.95 -28.11 17.92
CA LEU A 91 -0.81 -28.96 18.24
C LEU A 91 0.37 -28.66 17.30
N PRO A 92 1.61 -28.63 17.80
CA PRO A 92 2.79 -28.62 16.94
C PRO A 92 3.00 -30.01 16.35
N MET A 93 3.07 -30.11 15.02
CA MET A 93 3.71 -31.24 14.34
C MET A 93 5.22 -31.02 14.41
N SER A 94 5.95 -32.08 14.81
CA SER A 94 7.38 -32.15 15.11
C SER A 94 8.31 -31.43 14.13
#